data_AF-A0A536VHK4-F1
#
_entry.id   AF-A0A536VHK4-F1
#
_cell.length_a   1.000
_cell.length_b   1.000
_cell.length_c   1.000
_cell.angle_alpha   90.00
_cell.angle_beta   90.00
_cell.angle_gamma   90.00
#
_symmetry.space_group_name_H-M   'P 1'
#
loop_
_entity.id
_entity.type
_entity.pdbx_description
1 polymer ?
#
loop_
_entity_poly.entity_id
_entity_poly.type
_entity_poly.pdbx_seq_one_letter_code
_entity_poly.pdbx_strand_id
1 'polypeptide(L)'
;MKKSLLALAVLGVFAGAASAQSSVTIYGSLDLAITKGNGGTASNNNANGTSKAWIEKQSNASRLGFRGNEDIGGGLSAQFQIEHRFTPDDGVAANPFWAGRSYVQLSSSAGSRLPRS
;
A
#
# COMPACT_ATOMS: atom_id res chain seq x y z
N MET A 1 -8.93 -5.32 -53.40
CA MET A 1 -8.32 -6.20 -52.37
C MET A 1 -7.13 -5.57 -51.63
N LYS A 2 -6.32 -4.70 -52.26
CA LYS A 2 -5.11 -4.09 -51.63
C LYS A 2 -5.39 -3.06 -50.52
N LYS A 3 -6.55 -2.38 -50.56
CA LYS A 3 -6.97 -1.36 -49.58
C LYS A 3 -7.42 -1.95 -48.24
N SER A 4 -7.94 -3.19 -48.27
CA SER A 4 -8.41 -3.91 -47.08
C SER A 4 -7.25 -4.35 -46.18
N LEU A 5 -6.11 -4.67 -46.79
CA LEU A 5 -4.88 -5.05 -46.08
C LEU A 5 -4.27 -3.86 -45.33
N LEU A 6 -4.32 -2.65 -45.90
CA LEU A 6 -3.89 -1.43 -45.21
C LEU A 6 -4.78 -1.09 -44.01
N ALA A 7 -6.10 -1.25 -44.14
CA ALA A 7 -7.03 -0.98 -43.04
C ALA A 7 -6.83 -1.96 -41.86
N LEU A 8 -6.56 -3.23 -42.16
CA LEU A 8 -6.27 -4.24 -41.13
C LEU A 8 -4.91 -4.00 -40.44
N ALA A 9 -3.90 -3.53 -41.17
CA ALA A 9 -2.61 -3.14 -40.61
C ALA A 9 -2.71 -1.92 -39.69
N VAL A 10 -3.52 -0.91 -40.04
CA VAL A 10 -3.75 0.27 -39.19
C VAL A 10 -4.50 -0.10 -37.90
N LEU A 11 -5.50 -0.99 -37.98
CA LEU A 11 -6.22 -1.46 -36.79
C LEU A 11 -5.34 -2.33 -35.87
N GLY A 12 -4.41 -3.10 -36.42
CA GLY A 12 -3.47 -3.92 -35.64
C GLY A 12 -2.48 -3.11 -34.79
N VAL A 13 -2.15 -1.88 -35.21
CA VAL A 13 -1.26 -0.98 -34.43
C VAL A 13 -1.93 -0.47 -33.15
N PHE A 14 -3.26 -0.33 -33.15
CA PHE A 14 -4.03 0.05 -31.95
C PHE A 14 -4.48 -1.15 -31.11
N ALA A 15 -4.43 -2.36 -31.67
CA ALA A 15 -4.78 -3.61 -30.97
C ALA A 15 -3.68 -4.11 -30.02
N GLY A 16 -2.48 -3.53 -30.09
CA GLY A 16 -1.49 -3.56 -29.01
C GLY A 16 -1.92 -2.65 -27.86
N ALA A 17 -3.17 -2.75 -27.40
CA ALA A 17 -3.57 -2.22 -26.11
C ALA A 17 -2.56 -2.79 -25.13
N ALA A 18 -1.76 -1.90 -24.53
CA ALA A 18 -0.76 -2.25 -23.56
C ALA A 18 -1.39 -3.25 -22.59
N SER A 19 -1.01 -4.51 -22.69
CA SER A 19 -1.21 -5.46 -21.60
C SER A 19 -0.20 -5.06 -20.54
N ALA A 20 -0.42 -3.87 -19.98
CA ALA A 20 0.20 -3.48 -18.75
C ALA A 20 -0.21 -4.55 -17.76
N GLN A 21 0.79 -5.14 -17.11
CA GLN A 21 0.58 -6.14 -16.09
C GLN A 21 -0.06 -5.45 -14.87
N SER A 22 -1.36 -5.19 -14.96
CA SER A 22 -2.16 -4.66 -13.86
C SER A 22 -2.12 -5.69 -12.75
N SER A 23 -1.46 -5.32 -11.65
CA SER A 23 -1.37 -6.17 -10.47
C SER A 23 -1.93 -5.44 -9.27
N VAL A 24 -2.84 -6.12 -8.58
CA VAL A 24 -3.28 -5.70 -7.26
C VAL A 24 -2.52 -6.52 -6.25
N THR A 25 -1.82 -5.84 -5.35
CA THR A 25 -1.15 -6.45 -4.22
C THR A 25 -1.99 -6.24 -2.98
N ILE A 26 -2.36 -7.34 -2.32
CA ILE A 26 -2.83 -7.33 -0.95
C ILE A 26 -1.59 -7.40 -0.04
N TYR A 27 -1.48 -6.47 0.91
CA TYR A 27 -0.34 -6.40 1.81
C TYR A 27 -0.79 -5.97 3.21
N GLY A 28 0.04 -6.19 4.21
CA GLY A 28 -0.28 -5.77 5.56
C GLY A 28 0.89 -5.96 6.51
N SER A 29 0.71 -5.50 7.74
CA SER A 29 1.60 -5.75 8.87
C SER A 29 0.78 -6.01 10.12
N LEU A 30 1.24 -6.90 10.98
CA LEU A 30 0.66 -7.20 12.28
C LEU A 30 1.74 -6.97 13.34
N ASP A 31 1.48 -6.08 14.29
CA ASP A 31 2.40 -5.76 15.40
C ASP A 31 1.69 -6.02 16.73
N LEU A 32 2.02 -7.17 17.34
CA LEU A 32 1.49 -7.62 18.61
C LEU A 32 2.63 -8.25 19.41
N ALA A 33 2.73 -7.88 20.68
CA ALA A 33 3.76 -8.34 21.59
C ALA A 33 3.18 -8.59 22.98
N ILE A 34 3.79 -9.53 23.71
CA ILE A 34 3.52 -9.74 25.12
C ILE A 34 4.76 -9.31 25.89
N THR A 35 4.58 -8.46 26.89
CA THR A 35 5.68 -7.94 27.72
C THR A 35 5.42 -8.21 29.19
N LYS A 36 6.50 -8.41 29.95
CA LYS A 36 6.44 -8.56 31.40
C LYS A 36 7.45 -7.63 32.05
N GLY A 37 7.01 -6.91 33.08
CA GLY A 37 7.89 -6.11 33.90
C GLY A 37 8.80 -6.93 34.80
N ASN A 38 10.01 -6.43 35.04
CA ASN A 38 10.95 -7.03 35.98
C ASN A 38 10.68 -6.61 37.45
N GLY A 39 9.82 -5.61 37.69
CA GLY A 39 9.47 -5.14 39.03
C GLY A 39 10.51 -4.19 39.65
N GLY A 40 11.27 -3.47 38.81
CA GLY A 40 12.20 -2.43 39.25
C GLY A 40 11.51 -1.11 39.61
N THR A 41 12.27 -0.16 40.17
CA THR A 41 11.75 1.14 40.67
C THR A 41 11.69 2.24 39.61
N ALA A 42 12.18 1.98 38.40
CA ALA A 42 12.15 2.95 37.31
C ALA A 42 10.71 3.09 36.77
N SER A 43 10.09 4.23 37.04
CA SER A 43 8.85 4.65 36.37
C SER A 43 9.18 5.00 34.93
N ASN A 44 8.95 4.05 34.01
CA ASN A 44 8.99 4.34 32.59
C ASN A 44 7.54 4.58 32.15
N ASN A 45 7.23 5.80 31.69
CA ASN A 45 5.87 6.21 31.27
C ASN A 45 5.23 5.30 30.20
N ASN A 46 5.99 4.37 29.63
CA ASN A 46 5.53 3.45 28.59
C ASN A 46 5.93 1.98 28.84
N ALA A 47 6.49 1.64 29.99
CA ALA A 47 6.86 0.27 30.33
C ALA A 47 6.39 -0.07 31.72
N ASN A 48 5.85 -1.28 31.85
CA ASN A 48 5.49 -1.91 33.10
C ASN A 48 6.73 -2.19 33.96
N GLY A 49 7.57 -1.20 34.27
CA GLY A 49 8.83 -1.40 34.98
C GLY A 49 8.59 -1.90 36.40
N THR A 50 7.51 -1.44 37.03
CA THR A 50 7.16 -1.69 38.43
C THR A 50 6.25 -2.90 38.65
N SER A 51 5.40 -3.29 37.68
CA SER A 51 4.50 -4.44 37.84
C SER A 51 5.03 -5.69 37.11
N LYS A 52 4.95 -6.84 37.77
CA LYS A 52 5.35 -8.14 37.21
C LYS A 52 4.26 -8.82 36.39
N ALA A 53 3.19 -8.10 36.05
CA ALA A 53 2.10 -8.61 35.23
C ALA A 53 2.55 -8.79 33.77
N TRP A 54 2.01 -9.82 33.13
CA TRP A 54 2.02 -9.94 31.68
C TRP A 54 1.05 -8.92 31.10
N ILE A 55 1.51 -8.13 30.15
CA ILE A 55 0.73 -7.09 29.49
C ILE A 55 0.94 -7.21 27.99
N GLU A 56 -0.17 -7.22 27.26
CA GLU A 56 -0.17 -7.10 25.81
C GLU A 56 0.22 -5.69 25.39
N LYS A 57 1.09 -5.62 24.40
CA LYS A 57 1.49 -4.39 23.75
C LYS A 57 1.23 -4.53 22.28
N GLN A 58 0.67 -3.47 21.74
CA GLN A 58 0.42 -3.33 20.33
C GLN A 58 0.84 -1.94 19.89
N SER A 59 1.20 -1.82 18.63
CA SER A 59 1.48 -0.55 17.98
C SER A 59 0.32 -0.19 17.06
N ASN A 60 0.07 1.10 16.84
CA ASN A 60 -0.85 1.61 15.79
C ASN A 60 -0.38 1.31 14.35
N ALA A 61 0.55 0.37 14.17
CA ALA A 61 1.14 -0.04 12.91
C ALA A 61 0.43 -1.23 12.23
N SER A 62 -0.45 -1.93 12.95
CA SER A 62 -1.23 -3.04 12.37
C SER A 62 -2.19 -2.53 11.28
N ARG A 63 -2.13 -3.16 10.10
CA ARG A 63 -2.87 -2.73 8.91
C ARG A 63 -3.01 -3.83 7.87
N LEU A 64 -4.07 -3.73 7.09
CA LEU A 64 -4.30 -4.49 5.87
C LEU A 64 -4.59 -3.50 4.75
N GLY A 65 -3.97 -3.67 3.59
CA GLY A 65 -4.11 -2.74 2.50
C GLY A 65 -4.09 -3.41 1.14
N PHE A 66 -4.61 -2.65 0.17
CA PHE A 66 -4.62 -2.99 -1.24
C PHE A 66 -3.88 -1.88 -1.96
N ARG A 67 -2.98 -2.24 -2.86
CA ARG A 67 -2.32 -1.28 -3.74
C ARG A 67 -2.25 -1.84 -5.15
N GLY A 68 -2.29 -0.97 -6.13
CA GLY A 68 -2.11 -1.35 -7.52
C GLY A 68 -1.39 -0.25 -8.29
N ASN A 69 -0.73 -0.69 -9.36
CA ASN A 69 -0.13 0.18 -10.36
C ASN A 69 -0.53 -0.35 -11.74
N GLU A 70 -1.08 0.53 -12.56
CA GLU A 70 -1.49 0.26 -13.93
C GLU A 70 -0.74 1.21 -14.85
N ASP A 71 0.08 0.66 -15.75
CA ASP A 71 0.65 1.43 -16.85
C ASP A 71 -0.45 1.67 -17.89
N ILE A 72 -0.79 2.94 -18.14
CA ILE A 72 -1.85 3.30 -19.07
C ILE A 72 -1.30 3.76 -20.43
N GLY A 73 -0.01 3.49 -20.67
CA GLY A 73 0.69 3.82 -21.90
C GLY A 73 1.26 5.24 -21.92
N GLY A 74 2.10 5.52 -22.92
CA GLY A 74 2.68 6.86 -23.11
C GLY A 74 3.59 7.33 -21.98
N GLY A 75 4.12 6.40 -21.15
CA GLY A 75 4.92 6.72 -19.98
C GLY A 75 4.11 7.21 -18.78
N LEU A 76 2.80 6.95 -18.76
CA LEU A 76 1.87 7.33 -17.71
C LEU A 76 1.43 6.10 -16.91
N SER A 77 1.28 6.23 -15.59
CA SER A 77 0.80 5.14 -14.75
C SER A 77 -0.19 5.65 -13.70
N ALA A 78 -1.30 4.93 -13.55
CA ALA A 78 -2.28 5.14 -12.50
C ALA A 78 -1.95 4.23 -11.30
N GLN A 79 -2.01 4.78 -10.10
CA GLN A 79 -1.72 4.04 -8.87
C GLN A 79 -2.80 4.28 -7.84
N PHE A 80 -3.14 3.26 -7.06
CA PHE A 80 -3.99 3.41 -5.90
C PHE A 80 -3.39 2.71 -4.70
N GLN A 81 -3.72 3.22 -3.52
CA GLN A 81 -3.44 2.55 -2.25
C GLN A 81 -4.57 2.86 -1.29
N ILE A 82 -5.13 1.82 -0.67
CA ILE A 82 -6.13 1.93 0.38
C ILE A 82 -5.77 1.01 1.53
N GLU A 83 -5.79 1.53 2.76
CA GLU A 83 -5.32 0.83 3.96
C GLU A 83 -6.34 0.91 5.09
N HIS A 84 -6.73 -0.26 5.57
CA HIS A 84 -7.50 -0.46 6.79
C HIS A 84 -6.56 -0.61 7.98
N ARG A 85 -6.88 0.06 9.09
CA ARG A 85 -6.18 -0.11 10.36
C ARG A 85 -7.09 -0.80 11.36
N PHE A 86 -6.52 -1.69 12.16
CA PHE A 86 -7.24 -2.44 13.17
C PHE A 86 -6.34 -2.75 14.36
N THR A 87 -6.98 -2.97 15.49
CA THR A 87 -6.39 -3.46 16.72
C THR A 87 -6.21 -4.99 16.59
N PRO A 88 -4.98 -5.53 16.58
CA PRO A 88 -4.71 -6.95 16.31
C PRO A 88 -5.23 -7.96 17.35
N ASP A 89 -5.43 -7.59 18.61
CA ASP A 89 -5.89 -8.50 19.67
C ASP A 89 -7.40 -8.76 19.64
N ASP A 90 -8.21 -7.74 19.36
CA ASP A 90 -9.69 -7.84 19.35
C ASP A 90 -10.31 -7.60 17.97
N GLY A 91 -9.50 -7.23 16.97
CA GLY A 91 -9.95 -6.96 15.61
C GLY A 91 -10.72 -5.65 15.45
N VAL A 92 -10.75 -4.78 16.46
CA VAL A 92 -11.51 -3.52 16.40
C VAL A 92 -10.95 -2.64 15.28
N ALA A 93 -11.84 -2.28 14.36
CA ALA A 93 -11.53 -1.39 13.26
C ALA A 93 -11.25 0.04 13.76
N ALA A 94 -10.24 0.68 13.18
CA ALA A 94 -10.07 2.13 13.33
C ALA A 94 -11.26 2.88 12.70
N ASN A 95 -11.57 4.06 13.24
CA ASN A 95 -12.59 4.96 12.70
C ASN A 95 -11.92 6.26 12.24
N PRO A 96 -11.99 6.63 10.94
CA PRO A 96 -12.73 5.96 9.85
C PRO A 96 -12.10 4.63 9.41
N PHE A 97 -12.90 3.75 8.79
CA PHE A 97 -12.48 2.40 8.42
C PHE A 97 -11.18 2.36 7.58
N TRP A 98 -11.03 3.29 6.63
CA TRP A 98 -9.84 3.46 5.80
C TRP A 98 -8.87 4.53 6.36
N ALA A 99 -8.59 4.45 7.67
CA ALA A 99 -7.72 5.38 8.39
C ALA A 99 -6.21 5.26 8.06
N GLY A 100 -5.81 4.33 7.18
CA GLY A 100 -4.45 4.31 6.64
C GLY A 100 -4.30 5.21 5.41
N ARG A 101 -3.31 4.92 4.56
CA ARG A 101 -3.18 5.60 3.25
C ARG A 101 -4.38 5.26 2.37
N SER A 102 -5.02 6.30 1.84
CA SER A 102 -6.20 6.20 0.98
C SER A 102 -6.07 7.23 -0.13
N TYR A 103 -5.63 6.82 -1.32
CA TYR A 103 -5.45 7.70 -2.47
C TYR A 103 -5.55 6.97 -3.81
N VAL A 104 -5.78 7.78 -4.85
CA VAL A 104 -5.54 7.46 -6.26
C VAL A 104 -4.64 8.55 -6.83
N GLN A 105 -3.64 8.18 -7.61
CA GLN A 105 -2.68 9.12 -8.20
C GLN A 105 -2.34 8.72 -9.64
N LEU A 106 -1.83 9.71 -10.38
CA LEU A 106 -1.34 9.55 -11.74
C LEU A 106 0.12 10.03 -11.77
N SER A 107 1.03 9.22 -12.33
CA SER A 107 2.46 9.52 -12.42
C SER A 107 2.94 9.42 -13.86
N SER A 108 3.77 10.37 -14.31
CA SER A 108 4.36 10.34 -15.66
C SER A 108 5.89 10.28 -15.59
N SER A 109 6.50 9.45 -16.44
CA SER A 109 7.95 9.40 -16.66
C SER A 109 8.47 10.53 -17.57
N ALA A 110 7.60 11.30 -18.21
CA ALA A 110 7.98 12.41 -19.08
C ALA A 110 8.69 13.57 -18.35
N GLY A 111 8.59 13.64 -17.01
CA GLY A 111 9.17 14.70 -16.18
C GLY A 111 10.55 14.40 -15.56
N SER A 112 11.10 13.19 -15.68
CA SER A 112 12.36 12.81 -15.01
C SER A 112 13.62 13.03 -15.87
N ARG A 113 13.50 13.68 -17.03
CA ARG A 113 14.63 13.98 -17.95
C ARG A 113 15.13 15.43 -17.84
N LEU A 114 15.17 16.02 -16.64
CA LEU A 114 16.01 17.19 -16.44
C LEU A 114 17.41 16.70 -16.05
N PRO A 115 18.44 16.93 -16.89
CA PRO A 115 19.81 16.62 -16.50
C PRO A 115 20.14 17.53 -15.32
N ARG A 116 20.44 16.94 -14.16
CA ARG A 116 21.17 17.66 -13.12
C ARG A 116 22.56 17.93 -13.68
N SER A 117 22.81 19.17 -14.09
CA SER A 117 24.15 19.74 -14.22
C SER A 117 24.79 19.91 -12.85
#